data_AF-A0A3M2B2H0-F1
#
_entry.id   AF-A0A3M2B2H0-F1
#
_cell.length_a   1.000
_cell.length_b   1.000
_cell.length_c   1.000
_cell.angle_alpha   90.00
_cell.angle_beta   90.00
_cell.angle_gamma   90.00
#
_symmetry.space_group_name_H-M   'P 1'
#
loop_
_entity.id
_entity.type
_entity.pdbx_description
1 polymer ?
#
loop_
_entity_poly.entity_id
_entity_poly.type
_entity_poly.pdbx_seq_one_letter_code
_entity_poly.pdbx_strand_id
1 'polypeptide(L)' 'MPSEVPLSSPTYATISLPALAHNLAELRRLLAPSCTILAVVKADAYGHGAVTIAQACV' A
#
# COMPACT_ATOMS: atom_id res chain seq x y z
N MET A 1 15.67 -5.49 1.32
CA MET A 1 16.42 -5.73 0.08
C MET A 1 15.50 -6.51 -0.84
N PRO A 2 14.99 -5.96 -1.95
CA PRO A 2 14.15 -6.74 -2.84
C PRO A 2 14.98 -7.92 -3.36
N SER A 3 14.38 -9.11 -3.33
CA SER A 3 14.92 -10.32 -3.95
C SER A 3 15.22 -10.04 -5.43
N GLU A 4 16.40 -10.48 -5.87
CA GLU A 4 17.02 -10.27 -7.19
C GLU A 4 16.20 -10.86 -8.35
N VAL A 5 15.08 -10.23 -8.71
CA VAL A 5 14.55 -10.38 -10.06
C VAL A 5 15.39 -9.45 -10.93
N PRO A 6 16.16 -9.95 -11.92
CA PRO A 6 16.94 -9.09 -12.80
C PRO A 6 15.98 -8.18 -13.54
N LEU A 7 15.97 -6.89 -13.20
CA LEU A 7 15.21 -5.90 -13.95
C LEU A 7 15.89 -5.74 -15.31
N SER A 8 15.13 -5.93 -16.39
CA SER A 8 15.59 -5.67 -17.76
C SER A 8 15.81 -4.17 -18.05
N SER A 9 15.57 -3.31 -17.06
CA SER A 9 15.66 -1.85 -17.11
C SER A 9 16.09 -1.30 -15.75
N PRO A 10 16.86 -0.19 -15.70
CA PRO A 10 17.21 0.48 -14.46
C PRO A 10 16.05 1.29 -13.85
N THR A 11 14.92 1.43 -14.55
CA THR A 11 13.77 2.20 -14.08
C THR A 11 12.90 1.36 -13.16
N TYR A 12 12.72 1.82 -11.93
CA TYR A 12 11.84 1.19 -10.94
C TYR A 12 11.12 2.24 -10.09
N ALA A 13 10.04 1.82 -9.43
CA ALA A 13 9.32 2.62 -8.45
C ALA A 13 9.42 1.96 -7.07
N THR A 14 9.83 2.72 -6.06
CA THR A 14 9.85 2.26 -4.66
C THR A 14 8.56 2.66 -3.98
N ILE A 15 7.88 1.68 -3.38
CA ILE A 15 6.66 1.91 -2.63
C ILE A 15 6.94 1.89 -1.13
N SER A 16 6.50 2.93 -0.41
CA SER A 16 6.69 3.04 1.05
C SER A 16 5.49 2.48 1.81
N LEU A 17 5.62 1.25 2.31
CA LEU A 17 4.61 0.66 3.22
C LEU A 17 4.48 1.41 4.56
N PRO A 18 5.55 1.98 5.16
CA PRO A 18 5.40 2.83 6.35
C PRO A 18 4.52 4.05 6.10
N ALA A 19 4.61 4.67 4.92
CA ALA A 19 3.74 5.80 4.57
C ALA A 19 2.26 5.37 4.45
N LEU A 20 2.00 4.19 3.87
CA LEU A 20 0.65 3.61 3.82
C LEU A 20 0.09 3.38 5.24
N ALA A 21 0.88 2.78 6.13
CA ALA A 21 0.47 2.52 7.51
C ALA A 21 0.17 3.81 8.28
N HIS A 22 1.03 4.83 8.13
CA HIS A 22 0.79 6.15 8.69
C HIS A 22 -0.52 6.77 8.19
N ASN A 23 -0.77 6.73 6.89
CA ASN A 23 -1.98 7.31 6.30
C ASN A 23 -3.24 6.58 6.79
N LEU A 24 -3.20 5.25 6.92
CA LEU A 24 -4.31 4.48 7.46
C LEU A 24 -4.58 4.80 8.93
N ALA A 25 -3.53 4.98 9.74
CA ALA A 25 -3.66 5.39 11.13
C ALA A 25 -4.30 6.78 11.27
N GLU A 26 -3.90 7.73 10.42
CA GLU A 26 -4.47 9.07 10.44
C GLU A 26 -5.93 9.09 10.01
N LEU A 27 -6.31 8.30 8.99
CA LEU A 27 -7.72 8.11 8.64
C LEU A 27 -8.52 7.52 9.80
N ARG A 28 -8.00 6.49 10.48
CA ARG A 28 -8.67 5.90 11.66
C ARG A 28 -8.84 6.92 12.79
N ARG A 29 -7.88 7.83 13.00
CA ARG A 29 -7.94 8.87 14.02
C ARG A 29 -9.06 9.89 13.76
N LEU A 30 -9.35 10.16 12.49
CA LEU A 30 -10.35 11.14 12.06
C LEU A 30 -11.77 10.58 11.99
N LEU A 31 -11.91 9.25 11.85
CA LEU A 31 -13.20 8.58 11.72
C LEU A 31 -13.78 8.18 13.08
N ALA A 32 -15.10 8.03 13.14
CA ALA A 32 -15.76 7.47 14.31
C ALA A 32 -15.27 6.01 14.53
N PRO A 33 -15.16 5.53 15.79
CA PRO A 33 -14.69 4.17 16.08
C PRO A 33 -15.50 3.05 15.41
N SER A 34 -16.77 3.30 15.09
CA SER A 34 -17.66 2.36 14.41
C SER A 34 -17.52 2.37 12.87
N CYS A 35 -16.79 3.32 12.31
CA CYS A 35 -16.60 3.44 10.87
C CYS A 35 -15.54 2.44 10.40
N THR A 36 -15.88 1.64 9.39
CA THR A 36 -14.94 0.70 8.77
C THR A 36 -14.30 1.31 7.54
N ILE A 37 -13.00 1.07 7.34
CA ILE A 37 -12.26 1.51 6.16
C ILE A 37 -12.21 0.35 5.15
N LEU A 38 -12.61 0.62 3.90
CA LEU A 38 -12.44 -0.30 2.78
C LEU A 38 -11.30 0.17 1.88
N ALA A 39 -10.17 -0.54 1.89
CA ALA A 39 -9.05 -0.25 1.01
C ALA A 39 -9.38 -0.65 -0.44
N VAL A 40 -9.50 0.34 -1.33
CA VAL A 40 -9.76 0.09 -2.76
C VAL A 40 -8.44 -0.13 -3.49
N VAL A 41 -8.15 -1.36 -3.87
CA VAL A 41 -6.88 -1.76 -4.53
C VAL A 41 -7.02 -2.02 -6.04
N LYS A 42 -7.96 -1.35 -6.70
CA LYS A 42 -8.15 -1.49 -8.16
C LYS A 42 -6.88 -1.09 -8.93
N ALA A 43 -6.74 -1.60 -10.15
CA ALA A 43 -5.61 -1.31 -11.03
C ALA A 43 -4.24 -1.56 -10.35
N ASP A 44 -4.09 -2.74 -9.76
CA ASP A 44 -2.89 -3.15 -9.04
C ASP A 44 -2.51 -2.19 -7.88
N ALA A 45 -3.51 -1.83 -7.06
CA ALA A 45 -3.40 -0.75 -6.08
C ALA A 45 -2.87 0.56 -6.68
N TYR A 46 -3.48 1.01 -7.79
CA TYR A 46 -3.03 2.20 -8.52
C TYR A 46 -1.54 2.13 -8.92
N GLY A 47 -1.07 0.95 -9.34
CA GLY A 47 0.31 0.70 -9.74
C GLY A 47 1.32 0.51 -8.59
N HIS A 48 0.84 0.34 -7.35
CA HIS A 48 1.69 0.14 -6.17
C HIS A 48 1.88 -1.35 -5.81
N GLY A 49 1.16 -2.27 -6.46
CA GLY A 49 1.16 -3.70 -6.18
C GLY A 49 -0.01 -4.13 -5.30
N ALA A 50 -1.07 -4.68 -5.88
CA ALA A 50 -2.33 -4.98 -5.20
C ALA A 50 -2.18 -5.95 -4.04
N VAL A 51 -1.43 -7.04 -4.21
CA VAL A 51 -1.31 -8.09 -3.18
C VAL A 51 -0.59 -7.53 -1.95
N THR A 52 0.59 -6.94 -2.14
CA THR A 52 1.39 -6.36 -1.05
C THR A 52 0.63 -5.25 -0.33
N ILE A 53 -0.05 -4.37 -1.07
CA ILE A 53 -0.83 -3.27 -0.48
C ILE A 53 -2.06 -3.81 0.27
N ALA A 54 -2.80 -4.76 -0.30
CA ALA A 54 -3.96 -5.34 0.37
C ALA A 54 -3.56 -6.03 1.69
N GLN A 55 -2.46 -6.77 1.71
CA GLN A 55 -1.92 -7.41 2.92
C GLN A 55 -1.45 -6.39 3.98
N ALA A 56 -0.99 -5.21 3.56
CA ALA A 56 -0.58 -4.16 4.49
C ALA A 56 -1.77 -3.37 5.08
N CYS A 57 -2.98 -3.52 4.53
CA CYS A 57 -4.19 -2.83 4.99
C CYS A 57 -5.06 -3.62 5.96
N VAL A 58 -4.76 -4.91 6.20
CA VAL A 58 -5.52 -5.78 7.12
C VAL A 58 -5.02 -5.69 8.56
#